data_AF-A0A8S0SU42-F1
#
_entry.id   AF-A0A8S0SU42-F1
#
_cell.length_a   1.000
_cell.length_b   1.000
_cell.length_c   1.000
_cell.angle_alpha   90.00
_cell.angle_beta   90.00
_cell.angle_gamma   90.00
#
_symmetry.space_group_name_H-M   'P 1'
#
loop_
_entity.id
_entity.type
_entity.pdbx_description
1 polymer ?
#
loop_
_entity_poly.entity_id
_entity_poly.type
_entity_poly.pdbx_seq_one_letter_code
_entity_poly.pdbx_strand_id
1 'polypeptide(L)'
;MSKASFQQTENWNLMTVTFVNGKGDLYLLQVAAVKVLELAGNAARDNKKNRIIPRHVLLAVRNDEELGKLLQGVTIAHGGVIPNINPVLLPKKTGADKEPKSPSKATKSPKKAAA
;
A
#
# COMPACT_ATOMS: atom_id res chain seq x y z
N MET A 1 -38.33 -13.26 23.54
CA MET A 1 -37.28 -12.21 23.65
C MET A 1 -36.08 -12.81 24.36
N SER A 2 -35.14 -13.37 23.61
CA SER A 2 -33.92 -13.96 24.18
C SER A 2 -32.88 -12.85 24.37
N LYS A 3 -32.42 -12.64 25.61
CA LYS A 3 -31.40 -11.63 25.94
C LYS A 3 -30.05 -12.12 25.41
N ALA A 4 -29.43 -11.35 24.52
CA ALA A 4 -28.03 -11.53 24.17
C ALA A 4 -27.18 -11.03 25.35
N SER A 5 -26.50 -11.94 26.04
CA SER A 5 -25.52 -11.64 27.09
C SER A 5 -24.18 -11.32 26.44
N PHE A 6 -23.73 -10.07 26.61
CA PHE A 6 -22.41 -9.59 26.22
C PHE A 6 -21.41 -9.94 27.34
N GLN A 7 -20.45 -10.81 27.05
CA GLN A 7 -19.34 -11.12 27.96
C GLN A 7 -18.10 -10.39 27.44
N GLN A 8 -17.67 -9.36 28.17
CA GLN A 8 -16.42 -8.64 27.96
C GLN A 8 -15.34 -9.31 28.84
N THR A 9 -14.42 -10.05 28.24
CA THR A 9 -13.22 -10.54 28.93
C THR A 9 -12.03 -9.67 28.55
N GLU A 10 -11.58 -8.85 29.49
CA GLU A 10 -10.37 -8.04 29.39
C GLU A 10 -9.15 -8.94 29.56
N ASN A 11 -8.44 -9.25 28.47
CA ASN A 11 -7.07 -9.73 28.56
C ASN A 11 -6.26 -9.27 27.33
N TRP A 12 -5.30 -8.39 27.57
CA TRP A 12 -4.66 -7.53 26.58
C TRP A 12 -3.50 -8.17 25.81
N ASN A 13 -3.43 -9.51 25.70
CA ASN A 13 -2.25 -10.14 25.06
C ASN A 13 -2.52 -11.22 24.01
N LEU A 14 -3.78 -11.51 23.66
CA LEU A 14 -4.12 -12.38 22.54
C LEU A 14 -5.43 -11.88 21.92
N MET A 15 -5.34 -11.06 20.86
CA MET A 15 -6.51 -10.68 20.06
C MET A 15 -6.97 -11.85 19.18
N THR A 16 -7.50 -12.90 19.79
CA THR A 16 -8.41 -13.82 19.11
C THR A 16 -9.83 -13.49 19.55
N VAL A 17 -10.49 -12.62 18.78
CA VAL A 17 -11.91 -12.33 18.96
C VAL A 17 -12.70 -13.56 18.50
N THR A 18 -13.07 -14.42 19.43
CA THR A 18 -14.02 -15.51 19.18
C THR A 18 -15.44 -14.94 19.15
N PHE A 19 -15.95 -14.68 17.94
CA PHE A 19 -17.33 -14.27 17.75
C PHE A 19 -18.28 -15.45 17.96
N VAL A 20 -19.01 -15.42 19.07
CA VAL A 20 -20.21 -16.24 19.29
C VAL A 20 -21.34 -15.69 18.41
N ASN A 21 -21.92 -16.51 17.54
CA ASN A 21 -23.00 -16.23 16.57
C ASN A 21 -22.58 -15.82 15.15
N GLY A 22 -22.06 -16.76 14.34
CA GLY A 22 -22.26 -16.82 12.88
C GLY A 22 -21.88 -15.61 12.01
N LYS A 23 -21.26 -14.57 12.59
CA LYS A 23 -20.85 -13.32 11.92
C LYS A 23 -19.37 -13.31 11.53
N GLY A 24 -18.68 -14.45 11.65
CA GLY A 24 -17.26 -14.59 11.33
C GLY A 24 -16.93 -14.18 9.89
N ASP A 25 -17.83 -14.46 8.95
CA ASP A 25 -17.61 -14.20 7.52
C ASP A 25 -17.57 -12.70 7.20
N LEU A 26 -18.40 -11.89 7.88
CA LEU A 26 -18.42 -10.43 7.71
C LEU A 26 -17.15 -9.77 8.28
N TYR A 27 -16.59 -10.35 9.34
CA TYR A 27 -15.38 -9.85 9.97
C TYR A 27 -14.15 -10.07 9.06
N LEU A 28 -14.04 -11.24 8.44
CA LEU A 28 -12.98 -11.56 7.49
C LEU A 28 -12.95 -10.60 6.29
N LEU A 29 -14.12 -10.33 5.70
CA LEU A 29 -14.24 -9.38 4.58
C LEU A 29 -13.84 -7.96 4.99
N GLN A 30 -14.22 -7.52 6.19
CA GLN A 30 -13.82 -6.21 6.71
C GLN A 30 -12.31 -6.11 6.93
N VAL A 31 -11.71 -7.13 7.56
CA VAL A 31 -10.26 -7.15 7.81
C VAL A 31 -9.48 -7.10 6.50
N ALA A 32 -9.88 -7.89 5.50
CA ALA A 32 -9.26 -7.86 4.18
C ALA A 32 -9.39 -6.48 3.49
N ALA A 33 -10.58 -5.86 3.55
CA ALA A 33 -10.81 -4.55 2.96
C ALA A 33 -9.97 -3.45 3.64
N VAL A 34 -9.91 -3.44 4.98
CA VAL A 34 -9.09 -2.48 5.75
C VAL A 34 -7.62 -2.64 5.39
N LYS A 35 -7.11 -3.88 5.33
CA LYS A 35 -5.72 -4.15 5.00
C LYS A 35 -5.33 -3.67 3.61
N VAL A 36 -6.18 -3.91 2.61
CA VAL A 36 -5.97 -3.41 1.24
C VAL A 36 -6.01 -1.88 1.20
N LEU A 37 -6.96 -1.24 1.89
CA LEU A 37 -7.05 0.23 1.93
C LEU A 37 -5.84 0.87 2.62
N GLU A 38 -5.36 0.30 3.71
CA GLU A 38 -4.19 0.79 4.44
C GLU A 38 -2.94 0.79 3.55
N LEU A 39 -2.65 -0.36 2.92
CA LEU A 39 -1.49 -0.51 2.03
C LEU A 39 -1.63 0.33 0.77
N ALA A 40 -2.82 0.41 0.16
CA ALA A 40 -3.06 1.25 -1.00
C ALA A 40 -2.99 2.75 -0.66
N GLY A 41 -3.38 3.13 0.56
CA GLY A 41 -3.22 4.47 1.10
C GLY A 41 -1.74 4.85 1.27
N ASN A 42 -0.94 3.93 1.81
CA ASN A 42 0.52 4.11 1.91
C ASN A 42 1.15 4.27 0.52
N ALA A 43 0.82 3.38 -0.43
CA ALA A 43 1.29 3.49 -1.81
C ALA A 43 0.85 4.81 -2.49
N ALA A 44 -0.33 5.35 -2.15
CA ALA A 44 -0.77 6.65 -2.66
C ALA A 44 0.09 7.81 -2.11
N ARG A 45 0.41 7.76 -0.82
CA ARG A 45 1.29 8.73 -0.15
C ARG A 45 2.70 8.69 -0.71
N ASP A 46 3.24 7.50 -0.96
CA ASP A 46 4.57 7.31 -1.57
C ASP A 46 4.63 7.93 -2.98
N ASN A 47 3.52 7.83 -3.73
CA ASN A 47 3.36 8.47 -5.03
C ASN A 47 2.96 9.95 -4.96
N LYS A 48 3.00 10.57 -3.77
CA LYS A 48 2.64 11.98 -3.51
C LYS A 48 1.23 12.36 -3.98
N LYS A 49 0.28 11.42 -3.89
CA LYS A 49 -1.12 11.60 -4.28
C LYS A 49 -2.05 11.44 -3.08
N ASN A 50 -3.06 12.30 -3.01
CA ASN A 50 -4.07 12.23 -1.94
C ASN A 50 -5.22 11.26 -2.25
N ARG A 51 -5.34 10.79 -3.50
CA ARG A 51 -6.41 9.89 -3.95
C ARG A 51 -5.83 8.51 -4.30
N ILE A 52 -6.49 7.46 -3.84
CA ILE A 52 -6.21 6.09 -4.24
C ILE A 52 -6.66 5.89 -5.70
N ILE A 53 -5.75 5.43 -6.56
CA ILE A 53 -6.03 5.06 -7.95
C ILE A 53 -5.73 3.56 -8.14
N PRO A 54 -6.21 2.91 -9.23
CA PRO A 54 -6.01 1.47 -9.43
C PRO A 54 -4.54 1.03 -9.38
N ARG A 55 -3.60 1.91 -9.76
CA ARG A 55 -2.15 1.68 -9.61
C ARG A 55 -1.72 1.43 -8.16
N HIS A 56 -2.25 2.20 -7.21
CA HIS A 56 -1.87 2.07 -5.80
C HIS A 56 -2.40 0.75 -5.21
N VAL A 57 -3.60 0.32 -5.65
CA VAL A 57 -4.17 -0.98 -5.28
C VAL A 57 -3.30 -2.12 -5.83
N LEU A 58 -2.86 -2.03 -7.09
CA LEU A 58 -1.97 -3.03 -7.66
C LEU A 58 -0.63 -3.10 -6.92
N LEU A 59 -0.02 -1.95 -6.60
CA LEU A 59 1.24 -1.92 -5.85
C LEU A 59 1.07 -2.54 -4.46
N ALA A 60 -0.02 -2.22 -3.75
CA ALA A 60 -0.32 -2.79 -2.44
C ALA A 60 -0.50 -4.32 -2.51
N VAL A 61 -1.32 -4.82 -3.43
CA VAL A 61 -1.62 -6.25 -3.56
C VAL A 61 -0.41 -7.06 -4.00
N ARG A 62 0.42 -6.52 -4.90
CA ARG A 62 1.53 -7.27 -5.49
C ARG A 62 2.82 -7.18 -4.66
N ASN A 63 2.94 -6.21 -3.75
CA ASN A 63 4.04 -6.13 -2.80
C ASN A 63 3.77 -6.89 -1.49
N ASP A 64 2.52 -7.29 -1.23
CA ASP A 64 2.13 -8.05 -0.06
C ASP A 64 1.98 -9.54 -0.41
N GLU A 65 2.61 -10.41 0.36
CA GLU A 65 2.66 -11.85 0.05
C GLU A 65 1.30 -12.53 0.24
N GLU A 66 0.55 -12.15 1.27
CA GLU A 66 -0.75 -12.75 1.59
C GLU A 66 -1.81 -12.31 0.58
N LEU A 67 -1.88 -11.01 0.29
CA LEU A 67 -2.79 -10.46 -0.71
C LEU A 67 -2.44 -10.91 -2.13
N GLY A 68 -1.14 -11.05 -2.44
CA GLY A 68 -0.68 -11.54 -3.73
C GLY A 68 -1.09 -12.98 -4.02
N LYS A 69 -1.07 -13.85 -2.99
CA LYS A 69 -1.58 -15.23 -3.05
C LYS A 69 -3.10 -15.26 -3.12
N LEU A 70 -3.78 -14.48 -2.26
CA LEU A 70 -5.24 -14.43 -2.20
C LEU A 70 -5.87 -13.94 -3.52
N LEU A 71 -5.23 -13.00 -4.20
CA LEU A 71 -5.68 -12.40 -5.47
C LEU A 71 -4.89 -12.93 -6.68
N GLN A 72 -4.33 -14.13 -6.58
CA GLN A 72 -3.68 -14.79 -7.70
C GLN A 72 -4.69 -15.04 -8.83
N GLY A 73 -4.35 -14.65 -10.06
CA GLY A 73 -5.25 -14.75 -11.22
C GLY A 73 -6.26 -13.60 -11.37
N VAL A 74 -6.41 -12.72 -10.38
CA VAL A 74 -7.28 -11.53 -10.49
C VAL A 74 -6.57 -10.44 -11.28
N THR A 75 -7.27 -9.88 -12.27
CA THR A 75 -6.79 -8.74 -13.06
C THR A 75 -7.33 -7.43 -12.50
N ILE A 76 -6.44 -6.53 -12.10
CA ILE A 76 -6.80 -5.18 -11.66
C ILE A 76 -6.71 -4.24 -12.87
N ALA A 77 -7.86 -3.79 -13.38
CA ALA A 77 -7.92 -2.85 -14.49
C ALA A 77 -7.18 -1.54 -14.15
N HIS A 78 -6.46 -0.98 -15.13
CA HIS A 78 -5.63 0.23 -14.96
C HIS A 78 -4.54 0.16 -13.87
N GLY A 79 -4.20 -1.03 -13.38
CA GLY A 79 -3.19 -1.23 -12.34
C GLY A 79 -1.74 -1.20 -12.87
N GLY A 80 -1.49 -1.63 -14.11
CA GLY A 80 -0.14 -1.83 -14.66
C GLY A 80 0.58 -3.03 -14.01
N VAL A 81 1.92 -2.98 -13.94
CA VAL A 81 2.77 -4.04 -13.35
C VAL A 81 3.82 -3.48 -12.39
N ILE A 82 4.33 -4.26 -11.43
CA ILE A 82 5.49 -3.82 -10.62
C ILE A 82 6.68 -3.59 -11.56
N PRO A 83 7.40 -2.46 -11.45
CA PRO A 83 8.62 -2.25 -12.22
C PRO A 83 9.66 -3.31 -11.87
N ASN A 84 10.00 -4.15 -12.83
CA ASN A 84 11.04 -5.16 -12.69
C ASN A 84 11.77 -5.31 -14.03
N ILE A 85 13.11 -5.21 -14.01
CA ILE A 85 13.95 -5.33 -15.20
C ILE A 85 14.87 -6.52 -14.98
N ASN A 86 14.82 -7.51 -15.88
CA ASN A 86 15.72 -8.66 -15.81
C ASN A 86 17.18 -8.19 -15.92
N PRO A 87 18.10 -8.70 -15.08
CA PRO A 87 19.49 -8.22 -15.01
C PRO A 87 20.25 -8.39 -16.33
N VAL A 88 19.83 -9.32 -17.20
CA VAL A 88 20.39 -9.53 -18.54
C VAL A 88 20.13 -8.35 -19.47
N LEU A 89 19.04 -7.62 -19.26
CA LEU A 89 18.65 -6.45 -20.04
C LEU A 89 19.33 -5.17 -19.56
N LEU A 90 19.98 -5.21 -18.39
CA LEU A 90 20.78 -4.08 -17.93
C LEU A 90 22.03 -3.99 -18.81
N PRO A 91 22.43 -2.77 -19.22
CA PRO A 91 23.67 -2.59 -19.96
C PRO A 91 24.81 -3.23 -19.16
N LYS A 92 25.59 -4.11 -19.81
CA LYS A 92 26.80 -4.69 -19.22
C LYS A 92 27.66 -3.53 -18.74
N LYS A 93 28.04 -3.53 -17.46
CA LYS A 93 28.88 -2.48 -16.86
C LYS A 93 30.12 -2.25 -17.73
N THR A 94 30.09 -1.20 -18.54
CA THR A 94 31.26 -0.56 -19.14
C THR A 94 31.35 0.82 -18.53
N GLY A 95 32.41 1.04 -17.74
CA GLY A 95 32.86 2.37 -17.34
C GLY A 95 32.34 2.87 -16.00
N ALA A 96 33.27 3.11 -15.09
CA ALA A 96 33.16 4.13 -14.07
C ALA A 96 32.84 5.50 -14.71
N ASP A 97 32.24 6.38 -13.91
CA ASP A 97 32.03 7.82 -14.16
C ASP A 97 30.97 8.22 -15.21
N LYS A 98 29.76 8.51 -14.71
CA LYS A 98 29.17 9.86 -14.74
C LYS A 98 27.72 9.81 -14.21
N GLU A 99 27.51 10.47 -13.08
CA GLU A 99 26.19 10.79 -12.54
C GLU A 99 25.29 11.45 -13.61
N PRO A 100 24.01 11.08 -13.73
CA PRO A 100 23.04 11.94 -14.39
C PRO A 100 22.71 13.10 -13.46
N LYS A 101 23.37 14.25 -13.68
CA LYS A 101 22.96 15.55 -13.13
C LYS A 101 21.51 15.82 -13.53
N SER A 102 20.58 15.62 -12.60
CA SER A 102 19.27 16.24 -12.64
C SER A 102 19.44 17.77 -12.68
N PRO A 103 18.79 18.50 -13.62
CA PRO A 103 18.91 19.95 -13.68
C PRO A 103 18.19 20.58 -12.48
N SER A 104 18.99 21.01 -11.50
CA SER A 104 18.57 21.94 -10.46
C SER A 104 18.10 23.24 -11.10
N LYS A 105 16.80 23.48 -11.08
CA LYS A 105 16.20 24.76 -11.46
C LYS A 105 16.67 25.84 -10.47
N ALA A 106 17.60 26.67 -10.93
CA ALA A 106 18.09 27.83 -10.20
C ALA A 106 16.96 28.83 -9.92
N THR A 107 16.75 29.09 -8.63
CA THR A 107 16.60 30.39 -7.97
C THR A 107 16.16 31.58 -8.83
N LYS A 108 14.93 32.07 -8.61
CA LYS A 108 14.63 33.52 -8.68
C LYS A 108 13.39 33.85 -7.86
N SER A 109 13.58 34.29 -6.62
CA SER A 109 12.60 35.12 -5.90
C SER A 109 13.39 36.03 -4.94
N PRO A 110 13.41 37.35 -5.19
CA PRO A 110 14.25 38.30 -4.45
C PRO A 110 13.71 38.58 -3.04
N LYS A 111 14.66 38.59 -2.10
CA LYS A 111 14.51 39.00 -0.70
C LYS A 111 14.12 40.49 -0.63
N LYS A 112 12.90 40.80 -0.20
CA LYS A 112 12.53 42.17 0.20
C LYS A 112 12.77 42.30 1.70
N ALA A 113 13.81 43.05 2.05
CA ALA A 113 14.12 43.48 3.41
C ALA A 113 13.19 44.62 3.83
N ALA A 114 13.03 44.74 5.14
CA ALA A 114 12.24 45.71 5.87
C ALA A 114 12.69 47.17 5.64
N ALA A 115 11.71 48.07 5.69
CA ALA A 115 11.78 49.43 6.18
C ALA A 115 10.41 49.73 6.83
#